data_AF-R6YWZ9-F1
#
_entry.id   AF-R6YWZ9-F1
#
_cell.length_a   1.000
_cell.length_b   1.000
_cell.length_c   1.000
_cell.angle_alpha   90.00
_cell.angle_beta   90.00
_cell.angle_gamma   90.00
#
_symmetry.space_group_name_H-M   'P 1'
#
loop_
_entity.id
_entity.type
_entity.pdbx_description
1 polymer ?
#
loop_
_entity_poly.entity_id
_entity_poly.type
_entity_poly.pdbx_seq_one_letter_code
_entity_poly.pdbx_strand_id
1 'polypeptide(L)' 'MTIDNPNATYISIDKNDIYIPDIIKNQAIEIHEDINKIILNVSNLIKFQLMNMIK' A
#
# COMPACT_ATOMS: atom_id res chain seq x y z
N MET A 1 10.07 -15.34 -18.48
CA MET A 1 9.87 -13.92 -18.10
C MET A 1 10.88 -13.58 -17.03
N THR A 2 11.39 -12.36 -17.01
CA THR A 2 12.32 -11.84 -16.00
C THR A 2 11.68 -10.64 -15.30
N ILE A 3 12.11 -10.34 -14.08
CA ILE A 3 11.71 -9.12 -13.38
C ILE A 3 12.57 -7.98 -13.92
N ASP A 4 11.96 -6.89 -14.39
CA ASP A 4 12.68 -5.74 -14.94
C ASP A 4 13.43 -4.95 -13.86
N ASN A 5 12.82 -4.79 -12.67
CA ASN A 5 13.45 -4.15 -11.51
C ASN A 5 13.30 -5.02 -10.26
N PRO A 6 14.33 -5.79 -9.87
CA PRO A 6 14.24 -6.71 -8.72
C PRO A 6 14.15 -6.00 -7.36
N ASN A 7 14.42 -4.69 -7.32
CA ASN A 7 14.38 -3.88 -6.10
C ASN A 7 13.07 -3.09 -5.97
N ALA A 8 12.16 -3.20 -6.95
CA ALA A 8 10.86 -2.55 -6.86
C ALA A 8 9.95 -3.28 -5.86
N THR A 9 9.01 -2.55 -5.28
CA THR A 9 7.90 -3.12 -4.52
C THR A 9 6.60 -2.76 -5.24
N TYR A 10 5.80 -3.78 -5.56
CA TYR A 10 4.46 -3.59 -6.09
C TYR A 10 3.47 -3.53 -4.93
N ILE A 11 2.69 -2.46 -4.85
CA ILE A 11 1.66 -2.31 -3.81
C ILE A 11 0.31 -2.22 -4.50
N SER A 12 -0.59 -3.14 -4.16
CA SER A 12 -1.98 -3.11 -4.61
C SER A 12 -2.91 -2.76 -3.46
N ILE A 13 -3.90 -1.91 -3.75
CA ILE A 13 -5.00 -1.57 -2.87
C ILE A 13 -6.29 -1.75 -3.66
N ASP A 14 -6.97 -2.86 -3.41
CA ASP A 14 -8.28 -3.14 -3.99
C ASP A 14 -9.13 -3.85 -2.94
N LYS A 15 -10.45 -3.68 -2.97
CA LYS A 15 -11.36 -4.39 -2.06
C LYS A 15 -11.56 -5.86 -2.45
N ASN A 16 -11.24 -6.21 -3.68
CA ASN A 16 -11.36 -7.56 -4.22
C ASN A 16 -9.96 -8.15 -4.45
N ASP A 17 -9.88 -9.48 -4.51
CA ASP A 17 -8.66 -10.16 -4.93
C ASP A 17 -8.31 -9.75 -6.37
N ILE A 18 -7.04 -9.40 -6.59
CA ILE A 18 -6.51 -9.12 -7.92
C ILE A 18 -5.47 -10.18 -8.30
N TYR A 19 -5.34 -10.43 -9.60
CA TYR A 19 -4.30 -11.33 -10.06
C TYR A 19 -2.93 -10.64 -10.02
N ILE A 20 -2.02 -11.21 -9.23
CA ILE A 20 -0.60 -10.85 -9.22
C ILE A 20 0.20 -11.97 -9.90
N PRO A 21 0.97 -11.66 -10.97
CA PRO A 21 1.83 -12.65 -11.60
C PRO A 21 2.84 -13.28 -10.64
N ASP A 22 3.01 -14.60 -10.69
CA ASP A 22 3.92 -15.35 -9.80
C ASP A 22 5.35 -14.80 -9.78
N ILE A 23 5.80 -14.25 -10.92
CA ILE A 23 7.13 -13.69 -11.06
C ILE A 23 7.39 -12.47 -10.16
N ILE A 24 6.36 -11.70 -9.80
CA ILE A 24 6.48 -10.55 -8.87
C ILE A 24 5.84 -10.79 -7.51
N LYS A 25 5.30 -12.00 -7.25
CA LYS A 25 4.54 -12.30 -6.03
C LYS A 25 5.32 -12.05 -4.74
N ASN A 26 6.63 -12.34 -4.75
CA ASN A 26 7.51 -12.09 -3.60
C ASN A 26 7.87 -10.61 -3.40
N GLN A 27 7.53 -9.74 -4.35
CA GLN A 27 7.74 -8.29 -4.30
C GLN A 27 6.43 -7.51 -4.18
N ALA A 28 5.32 -8.23 -4.00
CA ALA A 28 3.99 -7.67 -3.94
C ALA A 28 3.49 -7.57 -2.50
N ILE A 29 2.84 -6.46 -2.19
CA ILE A 29 2.04 -6.26 -0.97
C ILE A 29 0.61 -6.00 -1.41
N GLU A 30 -0.32 -6.81 -0.90
CA GLU A 30 -1.75 -6.74 -1.22
C GLU A 30 -2.54 -6.23 -0.02
N ILE A 31 -3.31 -5.18 -0.22
CA ILE A 31 -4.15 -4.59 0.81
C ILE A 31 -5.61 -4.67 0.36
N HIS A 32 -6.39 -5.52 1.04
CA HIS A 32 -7.78 -5.83 0.73
C HIS A 32 -8.77 -4.89 1.44
N GLU A 33 -8.78 -3.61 1.08
CA GLU A 33 -9.59 -2.58 1.74
C GLU A 33 -10.03 -1.48 0.75
N ASP A 34 -11.04 -0.69 1.14
CA ASP A 34 -11.44 0.50 0.38
C ASP A 34 -10.33 1.57 0.44
N ILE A 35 -9.85 2.00 -0.72
CA ILE A 35 -8.76 2.98 -0.82
C ILE A 35 -9.09 4.32 -0.14
N ASN A 36 -10.36 4.75 -0.15
CA ASN A 36 -10.77 5.99 0.50
C ASN A 36 -10.64 5.87 2.02
N LYS A 37 -10.95 4.70 2.58
CA LYS A 37 -10.80 4.41 4.02
C LYS A 37 -9.33 4.44 4.41
N ILE A 38 -8.43 3.88 3.59
CA ILE A 38 -6.98 3.95 3.82
C ILE A 38 -6.49 5.39 3.80
N ILE A 39 -6.84 6.15 2.75
CA ILE A 39 -6.41 7.55 2.61
C ILE A 39 -6.88 8.38 3.80
N LEU A 40 -8.12 8.18 4.25
CA LEU A 40 -8.67 8.87 5.42
C LEU A 40 -7.89 8.54 6.69
N ASN A 41 -7.62 7.25 6.94
CA ASN A 41 -6.89 6.80 8.12
C ASN A 41 -5.45 7.33 8.15
N VAL A 42 -4.73 7.26 7.04
CA VAL A 42 -3.37 7.80 6.92
C VAL A 42 -3.37 9.31 7.12
N SER A 43 -4.33 10.02 6.52
CA SER A 43 -4.48 11.47 6.70
C SER A 43 -4.71 11.85 8.17
N ASN A 44 -5.54 11.09 8.88
CA ASN A 44 -5.81 11.31 10.30
C ASN A 44 -4.58 11.02 11.17
N LEU A 45 -3.82 9.97 10.85
CA LEU A 45 -2.57 9.65 11.55
C LEU A 45 -1.56 10.80 11.41
N ILE A 46 -1.36 11.32 10.20
CA ILE A 46 -0.45 12.44 9.95
C ILE A 46 -0.90 13.68 10.72
N LYS A 47 -2.21 14.01 10.68
CA LYS A 47 -2.75 15.15 11.46
C LYS A 47 -2.47 14.98 12.96
N PHE A 48 -2.71 13.79 13.51
CA PHE A 48 -2.45 13.51 14.92
C PHE A 48 -0.96 13.67 15.28
N GLN A 49 -0.06 13.17 14.44
CA GLN A 49 1.39 13.33 14.64
C GLN A 49 1.80 14.81 14.64
N LEU A 50 1.31 15.59 13.67
CA LEU A 50 1.60 17.02 13.58
C LEU A 50 1.07 17.80 14.80
N MET A 51 -0.13 17.48 15.29
CA MET A 51 -0.69 18.09 16.50
C MET A 51 0.15 17.81 17.75
N ASN A 52 0.77 16.63 17.83
CA ASN A 52 1.59 16.24 18.97
C ASN A 52 3.03 16.77 18.90
N MET A 53 3.49 17.24 17.74
CA MET A 53 4.81 17.88 17.61
C MET A 53 4.83 19.35 18.09
N ILE A 54 3.66 19.98 18.21
CA ILE A 54 3.51 21.39 18.59
C ILE A 54 3.25 21.55 20.11
N LYS A 55 3.11 20.43 20.85
CA LYS A 55 3.00 20.40 22.32
C LYS A 55 4.33 20.10 22.96
#